data_AF-A0A383EXS3-F1
#
_entry.id   AF-A0A383EXS3-F1
#
_cell.length_a   1.000
_cell.length_b   1.000
_cell.length_c   1.000
_cell.angle_alpha   90.00
_cell.angle_beta   90.00
_cell.angle_gamma   90.00
#
_symmetry.space_group_name_H-M   'P 1'
#
loop_
_entity.id
_entity.type
_entity.pdbx_description
1 polymer ?
#
loop_
_entity_poly.entity_id
_entity_poly.type
_entity_poly.pdbx_seq_one_letter_code
_entity_poly.pdbx_strand_id
1 'polypeptide(L)' 'MSGATLLAGVLAAVWLATAIDQAKRADAQTYIETPVFEARVAAGDLPPIADRLPTVPRVIEMDGKKRVAGHHGGRW' A
#
# COMPACT_ATOMS: atom_id res chain seq x y z
N MET A 1 -18.52 -39.95 -10.05
CA MET A 1 -17.47 -38.90 -10.13
C MET A 1 -16.16 -39.57 -9.82
N SER A 2 -15.22 -39.62 -10.76
CA SER A 2 -13.92 -40.30 -10.54
C SER A 2 -13.06 -39.49 -9.56
N GLY A 3 -12.18 -40.16 -8.83
CA GLY A 3 -11.30 -39.51 -7.83
C GLY A 3 -10.43 -38.39 -8.41
N ALA A 4 -10.12 -38.45 -9.70
CA ALA A 4 -9.39 -37.41 -10.42
C ALA A 4 -10.14 -36.08 -10.51
N THR A 5 -11.47 -36.10 -10.66
CA THR A 5 -12.29 -34.88 -10.73
C THR A 5 -12.40 -34.19 -9.36
N LEU A 6 -12.39 -34.97 -8.27
CA LEU A 6 -12.39 -34.43 -6.90
C LEU A 6 -11.05 -33.78 -6.56
N LEU A 7 -9.93 -34.41 -6.92
CA LEU A 7 -8.59 -33.86 -6.72
C LEU A 7 -8.37 -32.56 -7.50
N ALA A 8 -8.80 -32.50 -8.77
CA ALA A 8 -8.70 -31.29 -9.57
C ALA A 8 -9.52 -30.13 -8.99
N GLY A 9 -10.72 -30.41 -8.45
CA GLY A 9 -11.56 -29.41 -7.79
C GLY A 9 -10.93 -28.86 -6.50
N VAL A 10 -10.33 -29.72 -5.68
CA VAL A 10 -9.63 -29.30 -4.45
C VAL A 10 -8.41 -28.44 -4.78
N LEU A 11 -7.62 -28.84 -5.79
CA LEU A 11 -6.45 -28.07 -6.21
C LEU A 11 -6.83 -26.69 -6.74
N ALA A 12 -7.91 -26.58 -7.52
CA ALA A 12 -8.41 -25.30 -8.01
C ALA A 12 -8.90 -24.39 -6.85
N ALA A 13 -9.58 -24.96 -5.86
CA ALA A 13 -10.03 -24.21 -4.69
C ALA A 13 -8.87 -23.70 -3.83
N VAL A 14 -7.81 -24.52 -3.65
CA VAL A 14 -6.59 -24.12 -2.94
C VAL A 14 -5.86 -23.02 -3.71
N TRP A 15 -5.72 -23.15 -5.03
CA TRP A 15 -5.08 -22.13 -5.87
C TRP A 15 -5.83 -20.79 -5.76
N LEU A 16 -7.16 -20.81 -5.85
CA LEU A 16 -7.99 -19.62 -5.73
C LEU A 16 -7.90 -18.98 -4.34
N ALA A 17 -7.93 -19.78 -3.26
CA ALA A 17 -7.80 -19.28 -1.90
C ALA A 17 -6.45 -18.59 -1.65
N THR A 18 -5.36 -19.14 -2.19
CA THR A 18 -4.02 -18.53 -2.08
C THR A 18 -3.88 -17.24 -2.90
N ALA A 19 -4.54 -17.14 -4.06
CA ALA A 19 -4.52 -15.92 -4.87
C ALA A 19 -5.21 -14.73 -4.17
N ILE A 20 -6.30 -15.00 -3.44
CA ILE A 20 -7.02 -13.98 -2.67
C ILE A 20 -6.19 -13.46 -1.48
N ASP A 21 -5.41 -14.34 -0.84
CA ASP A 21 -4.52 -13.97 0.27
C ASP A 21 -3.36 -13.07 -0.20
N GLN A 22 -2.81 -13.32 -1.40
CA GLN A 22 -1.76 -12.48 -1.99
C GLN A 22 -2.26 -11.08 -2.36
N ALA A 23 -3.53 -10.94 -2.78
CA ALA A 23 -4.14 -9.64 -3.07
C ALA A 23 -4.37 -8.76 -1.83
N LYS A 24 -4.29 -9.34 -0.63
CA LYS A 24 -4.40 -8.62 0.65
C LYS A 24 -3.07 -8.10 1.20
N ARG A 25 -1.95 -8.39 0.53
CA ARG A 25 -0.70 -7.70 0.85
C ARG A 25 -0.92 -6.25 0.44
N ALA A 26 -1.15 -5.41 1.45
CA ALA A 26 -1.26 -3.97 1.31
C ALA A 26 -0.14 -3.52 0.38
N ASP A 27 -0.51 -3.13 -0.83
CA ASP A 27 0.37 -2.37 -1.71
C ASP A 27 0.88 -1.24 -0.83
N ALA A 28 2.18 -1.23 -0.56
CA ALA A 28 2.78 -0.14 0.20
C ALA A 28 2.56 1.08 -0.69
N GLN A 29 1.49 1.83 -0.43
CA GLN A 29 1.23 3.06 -1.17
C GLN A 29 2.51 3.86 -1.12
N THR A 30 3.10 4.11 -2.30
CA THR A 30 4.34 4.86 -2.41
C THR A 30 4.18 6.16 -1.62
N TYR A 31 5.01 6.35 -0.61
CA TYR A 31 4.92 7.55 0.22
C TYR A 31 5.10 8.79 -0.65
N ILE A 32 4.17 9.73 -0.53
CA ILE A 32 4.22 11.03 -1.20
C ILE A 32 4.77 12.09 -0.26
N GLU A 33 5.47 13.07 -0.80
CA GLU A 33 6.05 14.17 -0.05
C GLU A 33 5.66 15.53 -0.65
N THR A 34 5.63 16.58 0.19
CA THR A 34 5.45 17.96 -0.27
C THR A 34 6.58 18.37 -1.23
N PRO A 35 6.28 18.93 -2.42
CA PRO A 35 7.30 19.30 -3.43
C PRO A 35 8.42 20.22 -2.91
N VAL A 36 8.16 21.02 -1.87
CA VAL A 36 9.16 21.91 -1.26
C VAL A 36 10.39 21.17 -0.71
N PHE A 37 10.29 19.87 -0.43
CA PHE A 37 11.41 19.08 0.09
C PHE A 37 12.26 18.43 -1.00
N GLU A 38 11.78 18.37 -2.25
CA GLU A 38 12.43 17.66 -3.35
C GLU A 38 13.89 18.14 -3.56
N ALA A 39 14.12 19.45 -3.60
CA ALA A 39 15.46 20.01 -3.79
C ALA A 39 16.43 19.62 -2.67
N ARG A 40 15.96 19.54 -1.42
CA ARG A 40 16.79 19.15 -0.28
C ARG A 40 17.10 17.66 -0.27
N VAL A 41 16.15 16.83 -0.70
CA VAL A 41 16.39 15.39 -0.90
C VAL A 41 17.40 15.17 -2.01
N ALA A 42 17.25 15.87 -3.14
CA ALA A 42 18.19 15.79 -4.26
C ALA A 42 19.60 16.29 -3.88
N ALA A 43 19.71 17.31 -3.03
CA ALA A 43 20.98 17.82 -2.53
C ALA A 43 21.63 16.89 -1.47
N GLY A 44 20.89 15.93 -0.91
CA GLY A 44 21.35 15.08 0.20
C GLY A 44 21.21 15.74 1.59
N ASP A 45 20.67 16.95 1.66
CA ASP A 45 20.43 17.69 2.91
C ASP A 45 19.22 17.16 3.71
N LEU A 46 18.46 16.25 3.10
CA LEU A 46 17.32 15.58 3.73
C LEU A 46 17.26 14.11 3.24
N PRO A 47 17.15 13.11 4.13
CA PRO A 47 16.96 11.73 3.68
C PRO A 47 15.64 11.53 2.93
N PRO A 48 15.55 10.53 2.03
CA PRO A 48 14.29 10.12 1.41
C PRO A 48 13.18 9.90 2.42
N ILE A 49 11.91 10.14 2.02
CA ILE A 49 10.77 10.03 2.95
C ILE A 49 10.63 8.64 3.59
N ALA A 50 10.94 7.57 2.85
CA ALA A 50 10.89 6.21 3.36
C ALA A 50 11.85 5.99 4.56
N ASP A 51 12.98 6.69 4.59
CA ASP A 51 14.00 6.55 5.64
C ASP A 51 13.67 7.40 6.88
N ARG A 52 12.78 8.40 6.73
CA ARG A 52 12.34 9.28 7.82
C ARG A 52 11.10 8.77 8.54
N LEU A 53 10.30 7.95 7.88
CA LEU A 53 9.10 7.37 8.49
C LEU A 53 9.47 6.19 9.40
N PRO A 54 8.74 5.98 10.50
CA PRO A 54 8.87 4.75 11.28
C PRO A 54 8.47 3.55 10.40
N THR A 55 9.01 2.38 10.72
CA THR A 55 8.74 1.12 10.00
C THR A 55 7.25 0.81 9.86
N VAL A 56 6.46 1.17 10.88
CA VAL A 56 5.01 1.05 10.87
C VAL A 56 4.41 2.45 11.06
N PRO A 57 4.07 3.17 9.97
CA PRO A 57 3.45 4.48 10.08
C PRO A 57 2.01 4.37 10.58
N ARG A 58 1.56 5.39 11.31
CA ARG A 58 0.14 5.53 11.62
C ARG A 58 -0.63 5.87 10.34
N VAL A 59 -1.54 5.01 9.94
CA VAL A 59 -2.42 5.22 8.80
C VAL A 59 -3.69 5.92 9.25
N ILE A 60 -4.08 7.00 8.57
CA ILE A 60 -5.37 7.66 8.77
C ILE A 60 -6.29 7.26 7.63
N GLU A 61 -7.43 6.66 7.95
CA GLU A 61 -8.40 6.22 6.96
C GLU A 61 -9.14 7.42 6.34
N MET A 62 -9.16 7.45 5.01
CA MET A 62 -9.91 8.41 4.20
C MET A 62 -11.08 7.66 3.57
N ASP A 63 -12.24 7.69 4.24
CA ASP A 63 -13.44 6.91 3.87
C ASP A 63 -14.19 7.46 2.65
N GLY A 64 -13.76 8.61 2.11
CA GLY A 64 -14.41 9.30 0.99
C GLY A 64 -15.76 9.95 1.33
N LYS A 65 -16.29 9.75 2.54
CA LYS A 65 -17.60 10.28 2.99
C LYS A 65 -17.43 11.51 3.86
N LYS A 66 -16.56 11.40 4.88
CA LYS A 66 -16.27 12.47 5.84
C LYS A 66 -14.88 13.05 5.61
N ARG A 67 -13.98 12.26 5.02
CA ARG A 67 -12.59 12.65 4.77
C ARG A 67 -12.16 12.21 3.38
N VAL A 68 -11.51 13.13 2.69
CA VAL A 68 -10.87 12.91 1.39
C VAL A 68 -9.39 13.25 1.51
N ALA A 69 -8.57 12.67 0.64
CA ALA A 69 -7.16 13.02 0.55
C ALA A 69 -7.02 14.52 0.24
N GLY A 70 -6.15 15.20 0.99
CA GLY A 70 -5.85 16.63 0.81
C GLY A 70 -4.75 16.88 -0.24
N HIS A 71 -4.51 18.14 -0.52
CA HIS A 71 -3.36 18.59 -1.32
C HIS A 71 -2.37 19.31 -0.41
N HIS A 72 -1.07 19.03 -0.57
CA HIS A 72 -0.03 19.72 0.19
C HIS A 72 0.01 21.21 -0.16
N GLY A 73 0.27 22.07 0.83
CA GLY A 73 0.49 23.51 0.64
C GLY A 73 -0.44 24.40 1.46
N GLY A 74 -0.41 25.70 1.15
CA GLY A 74 -1.15 26.74 1.87
C GLY A 74 -0.36 27.42 2.98
N ARG A 75 -0.96 28.47 3.56
CA ARG A 75 -0.48 29.16 4.76
C ARG A 75 -1.66 29.16 5.75
N TRP A 76 -1.43 28.61 6.93
CA TRP A 76 -2.39 28.58 8.02
C TRP A 76 -2.18 29.77 8.95
#